data_AF-A0A9P7JD18-F1
#
_entry.id   AF-A0A9P7JD18-F1
#
_cell.length_a   1.000
_cell.length_b   1.000
_cell.length_c   1.000
_cell.angle_alpha   90.00
_cell.angle_beta   90.00
_cell.angle_gamma   90.00
#
_symmetry.space_group_name_H-M   'P 1'
#
loop_
_entity.id
_entity.type
_entity.pdbx_description
1 polymer ?
#
loop_
_entity_poly.entity_id
_entity_poly.type
_entity_poly.pdbx_seq_one_letter_code
_entity_poly.pdbx_strand_id
1 'polypeptide(L)'
;MDHRPCSVQTSSAVPNVRPPGAITLRPIVASQIDRYGRNITQSKIFHVFEVSPGPDNFTESSTKVANWLQLTHPEGARFFFNPLQKVFTDQNILENNLALEILAAAEQANQMAAESGKVCATMELAIEKRSEGVFGYYFVDHDARIIFWPEIVQSRELMIHVRGVTDKSHIRYALEAQYWKHCTLFPNMRALPGQAVDCLRDIITYAHAESITSQTSLSPFDLDELSHMLNVVEHAKGQLLRSIVFGIRLDQKQITSAKSTNTLSVSSRGARLDADQSLYDSNSEKEPKHILVRILNVALFNSPHIHSESIHNVWVDNTVVQPRWKKFISQLNGEWSSFTVFSTVMLAVDVSFLAVPGVDNPTTQSKPAATIVIYLSTLCAMGSLVISLVLAGQFSDSRRSSAGSVANFMDSMSKSLLGIESLAFMLSLPFALLIWGMIFFAIGLSILIFYTTDIVALTVVIPVWAVVVLLTTWPVFAANNLHVSAVAMRAVKSWKDIMRHMVIIRRQ
;
A
#
# COMPACT_ATOMS: atom_id res chain seq x y z
N MET A 1 -5.42 40.00 -16.57
CA MET A 1 -6.89 40.00 -16.71
C MET A 1 -7.35 38.66 -16.19
N ASP A 2 -7.53 38.59 -14.88
CA ASP A 2 -7.95 37.38 -14.15
C ASP A 2 -9.39 37.57 -13.71
N HIS A 3 -10.27 36.65 -14.11
CA HIS A 3 -11.62 36.55 -13.56
C HIS A 3 -11.79 35.18 -12.90
N ARG A 4 -11.60 35.15 -11.58
CA ARG A 4 -12.22 34.15 -10.70
C ARG A 4 -13.58 34.70 -10.24
N PRO A 5 -14.68 33.95 -10.32
CA PRO A 5 -15.90 34.32 -9.64
C PRO A 5 -15.79 33.97 -8.15
N CYS A 6 -15.88 35.00 -7.32
CA CYS A 6 -16.02 34.93 -5.88
C CYS A 6 -17.49 34.61 -5.57
N SER A 7 -17.82 33.40 -5.12
CA SER A 7 -19.16 33.07 -4.64
C SER A 7 -19.21 33.21 -3.12
N VAL A 8 -19.92 34.26 -2.71
CA VAL A 8 -20.25 34.71 -1.37
C VAL A 8 -20.89 33.59 -0.54
N GLN A 9 -20.30 33.27 0.62
CA GLN A 9 -21.00 32.56 1.70
C GLN A 9 -21.95 33.55 2.38
N THR A 10 -23.24 33.44 2.11
CA THR A 10 -24.30 34.04 2.93
C THR A 10 -24.43 33.25 4.22
N SER A 11 -23.69 33.69 5.24
CA SER A 11 -23.92 33.30 6.63
C SER A 11 -25.19 33.98 7.13
N SER A 12 -26.28 33.23 7.25
CA SER A 12 -27.43 33.59 8.08
C SER A 12 -27.76 32.42 9.02
N ALA A 13 -26.81 32.08 9.90
CA ALA A 13 -27.09 31.24 11.05
C ALA A 13 -27.42 32.13 12.25
N VAL A 14 -28.72 32.25 12.54
CA VAL A 14 -29.21 32.70 13.85
C VAL A 14 -28.63 31.74 14.91
N PRO A 15 -27.93 32.22 15.95
CA PRO A 15 -27.39 31.36 16.98
C PRO A 15 -28.56 30.82 17.82
N ASN A 16 -28.97 29.59 17.54
CA ASN A 16 -29.85 28.83 18.40
C ASN A 16 -29.06 28.45 19.66
N VAL A 17 -29.13 29.30 20.69
CA VAL A 17 -28.63 29.00 22.03
C VAL A 17 -29.52 27.88 22.58
N ARG A 18 -29.07 26.63 22.42
CA ARG A 18 -29.74 25.44 22.98
C ARG A 18 -29.43 25.34 24.48
N PRO A 19 -30.38 24.84 25.30
CA PRO A 19 -30.21 24.74 26.74
C PRO A 19 -29.08 23.74 27.10
N PRO A 20 -28.33 24.01 28.19
CA PRO A 20 -27.34 23.08 28.72
C PRO A 20 -28.04 21.78 29.16
N GLY A 21 -27.61 20.65 28.60
CA GLY A 21 -28.21 19.32 28.81
C GLY A 21 -28.96 18.73 27.61
N ALA A 22 -29.07 19.44 26.48
CA ALA A 22 -29.72 18.90 25.29
C ALA A 22 -28.86 17.82 24.59
N ILE A 23 -29.34 16.58 24.58
CA ILE A 23 -28.74 15.47 23.85
C ILE A 23 -28.83 15.74 22.35
N THR A 24 -27.69 15.68 21.66
CA THR A 24 -27.61 15.79 20.21
C THR A 24 -27.19 14.45 19.63
N LEU A 25 -28.10 13.83 18.88
CA LEU A 25 -27.82 12.62 18.12
C LEU A 25 -27.10 12.96 16.80
N ARG A 26 -26.08 12.18 16.48
CA ARG A 26 -25.33 12.27 15.22
C ARG A 26 -25.26 10.90 14.55
N PRO A 27 -25.63 10.76 13.27
CA PRO A 27 -25.47 9.49 12.57
C PRO A 27 -23.98 9.19 12.39
N ILE A 28 -23.55 7.99 12.79
CA ILE A 28 -22.18 7.50 12.63
C ILE A 28 -22.18 6.12 11.98
N VAL A 29 -21.07 5.70 11.38
CA VAL A 29 -20.87 4.31 10.93
C VAL A 29 -20.16 3.48 12.01
N ALA A 30 -20.26 2.15 11.94
CA ALA A 30 -19.65 1.27 12.93
C ALA A 30 -18.12 1.45 13.04
N SER A 31 -17.43 1.75 11.94
CA SER A 31 -15.99 2.04 11.94
C SER A 31 -15.59 3.33 12.66
N GLN A 32 -16.54 4.19 13.02
CA GLN A 32 -16.29 5.42 13.76
C GLN A 32 -16.45 5.27 15.28
N ILE A 33 -16.80 4.08 15.79
CA ILE A 33 -16.71 3.73 17.22
C ILE A 33 -15.23 3.70 17.60
N ASP A 34 -14.84 4.53 18.57
CA ASP A 34 -13.44 4.75 18.89
C ASP A 34 -12.97 3.78 19.98
N ARG A 35 -12.99 2.47 19.72
CA ARG A 35 -12.50 1.49 20.71
C ARG A 35 -10.99 1.61 20.93
N TYR A 36 -10.23 1.67 19.83
CA TYR A 36 -8.77 1.57 19.85
C TYR A 36 -8.07 2.92 20.09
N GLY A 37 -8.72 4.06 19.84
CA GLY A 37 -8.12 5.40 20.01
C GLY A 37 -8.28 6.02 21.39
N ARG A 38 -8.97 5.37 22.33
CA ARG A 38 -9.24 5.91 23.68
C ARG A 38 -8.01 6.09 24.56
N ASN A 39 -6.91 5.38 24.28
CA ASN A 39 -5.62 5.52 24.98
C ASN A 39 -5.73 5.59 26.52
N ILE A 40 -6.58 4.77 27.12
CA ILE A 40 -6.79 4.74 28.58
C ILE A 40 -5.52 4.21 29.25
N THR A 41 -4.93 5.01 30.15
CA THR A 41 -3.74 4.61 30.91
C THR A 41 -4.14 4.09 32.28
N GLN A 42 -3.43 3.06 32.76
CA GLN A 42 -3.58 2.53 34.10
C GLN A 42 -2.30 2.75 34.91
N SER A 43 -2.46 2.93 36.23
CA SER A 43 -1.33 3.05 37.13
C SER A 43 -0.46 1.79 37.12
N LYS A 44 0.86 1.95 37.19
CA LYS A 44 1.82 0.83 37.29
C LYS A 44 1.99 0.31 38.72
N ILE A 45 1.25 0.85 39.68
CA ILE A 45 1.35 0.46 41.09
C ILE A 45 0.90 -1.00 41.24
N PHE A 46 1.78 -1.81 41.82
CA PHE A 46 1.51 -3.21 42.09
C PHE A 46 0.71 -3.34 43.39
N HIS A 47 -0.55 -3.77 43.29
CA HIS A 47 -1.39 -4.06 44.44
C HIS A 47 -1.41 -5.57 44.68
N VAL A 48 -1.02 -5.99 45.89
CA VAL A 48 -1.14 -7.38 46.33
C VAL A 48 -2.49 -7.55 47.01
N PHE A 49 -3.27 -8.52 46.54
CA PHE A 49 -4.55 -8.88 47.15
C PHE A 49 -4.39 -10.19 47.91
N GLU A 50 -4.91 -10.24 49.14
CA GLU A 50 -5.01 -11.50 49.89
C GLU A 50 -6.16 -12.32 49.32
N VAL A 51 -5.89 -13.57 48.95
CA VAL A 51 -6.89 -14.54 48.46
C VAL A 51 -7.29 -15.43 49.62
N SER A 52 -8.55 -15.38 50.04
CA SER A 52 -9.00 -16.16 51.18
C SER A 52 -9.19 -17.64 50.79
N PRO A 53 -9.01 -18.59 51.73
CA PRO A 53 -9.31 -19.99 51.46
C PRO A 53 -10.81 -20.20 51.28
N GLY A 54 -11.24 -20.56 50.07
CA GLY A 54 -12.64 -20.83 49.73
C GLY A 54 -13.04 -20.30 48.36
N PRO A 55 -14.30 -20.47 47.92
CA PRO A 55 -14.81 -19.83 46.72
C PRO A 55 -15.04 -18.34 46.99
N ASP A 56 -13.99 -17.53 46.85
CA ASP A 56 -14.11 -16.07 46.77
C ASP A 56 -14.74 -15.70 45.42
N ASN A 57 -15.81 -14.90 45.45
CA ASN A 57 -16.34 -14.31 44.21
C ASN A 57 -15.48 -13.09 43.85
N PHE A 58 -14.35 -13.31 43.17
CA PHE A 58 -13.54 -12.24 42.55
C PHE A 58 -14.29 -11.45 41.45
N THR A 59 -15.61 -11.44 41.48
CA THR A 59 -16.46 -10.51 40.75
C THR A 59 -16.16 -9.11 41.26
N GLU A 60 -15.79 -8.20 40.35
CA GLU A 60 -15.79 -6.76 40.65
C GLU A 60 -17.08 -6.43 41.41
N SER A 61 -16.99 -5.62 42.48
CA SER A 61 -18.12 -5.03 43.19
C SER A 61 -18.91 -4.18 42.20
N SER A 62 -19.68 -4.81 41.32
CA SER A 62 -20.35 -4.15 40.23
C SER A 62 -21.41 -3.27 40.87
N THR A 63 -21.27 -1.97 40.77
CA THR A 63 -22.41 -1.06 40.76
C THR A 63 -23.29 -1.56 39.62
N LYS A 64 -24.23 -2.46 39.93
CA LYS A 64 -25.14 -3.02 38.93
C LYS A 64 -26.02 -1.87 38.47
N VAL A 65 -25.67 -1.28 37.35
CA VAL A 65 -26.57 -0.37 36.65
C VAL A 65 -27.73 -1.23 36.17
N ALA A 66 -28.94 -0.93 36.66
CA ALA A 66 -30.11 -1.74 36.38
C ALA A 66 -30.28 -1.94 34.86
N ASN A 67 -30.54 -3.19 34.46
CA ASN A 67 -30.79 -3.60 33.06
C ASN A 67 -29.59 -3.50 32.10
N TRP A 68 -28.37 -3.34 32.61
CA TRP A 68 -27.16 -3.42 31.81
C TRP A 68 -26.34 -4.68 32.13
N LEU A 69 -25.87 -5.34 31.08
CA LEU A 69 -24.94 -6.45 31.13
C LEU A 69 -23.53 -5.94 30.78
N GLN A 70 -22.59 -6.14 31.70
CA GLN A 70 -21.16 -5.93 31.44
C GLN A 70 -20.63 -7.17 30.73
N LEU A 71 -20.07 -6.97 29.54
CA LEU A 71 -19.54 -8.02 28.68
C LEU A 71 -18.08 -7.73 28.35
N THR A 72 -17.29 -8.79 28.13
CA THR A 72 -15.87 -8.68 27.79
C THR A 72 -15.66 -9.14 26.36
N HIS A 73 -15.10 -8.27 25.54
CA HIS A 73 -14.60 -8.59 24.22
C HIS A 73 -13.50 -9.65 24.31
N PRO A 74 -13.33 -10.56 23.33
CA PRO A 74 -12.22 -11.51 23.29
C PRO A 74 -10.81 -10.86 23.37
N GLU A 75 -10.68 -9.59 22.98
CA GLU A 75 -9.45 -8.80 23.14
C GLU A 75 -9.25 -8.25 24.58
N GLY A 76 -10.18 -8.52 25.50
CA GLY A 76 -10.13 -8.07 26.91
C GLY A 76 -10.85 -6.75 27.18
N ALA A 77 -11.26 -5.99 26.16
CA ALA A 77 -11.99 -4.73 26.34
C ALA A 77 -13.41 -4.95 26.89
N ARG A 78 -13.87 -4.08 27.79
CA ARG A 78 -15.24 -4.13 28.33
C ARG A 78 -16.20 -3.35 27.43
N PHE A 79 -17.41 -3.85 27.31
CA PHE A 79 -18.52 -3.15 26.68
C PHE A 79 -19.83 -3.51 27.38
N PHE A 80 -20.88 -2.74 27.12
CA PHE A 80 -22.13 -2.86 27.83
C PHE A 80 -23.29 -3.08 26.86
N PHE A 81 -24.21 -3.95 27.28
CA PHE A 81 -25.40 -4.30 26.52
C PHE A 81 -26.64 -4.16 27.39
N ASN A 82 -27.66 -3.46 26.91
CA ASN A 82 -28.96 -3.38 27.54
C ASN A 82 -29.96 -4.30 26.81
N PRO A 83 -30.37 -5.44 27.41
CA PRO A 83 -31.27 -6.39 26.75
C PRO A 83 -32.68 -5.87 26.50
N LEU A 84 -33.18 -4.95 27.33
CA LEU A 84 -34.55 -4.43 27.21
C LEU A 84 -34.69 -3.50 26.01
N GLN A 85 -33.72 -2.62 25.81
CA GLN A 85 -33.71 -1.66 24.69
C GLN A 85 -32.88 -2.13 23.50
N LYS A 86 -32.21 -3.29 23.60
CA LYS A 86 -31.26 -3.83 22.61
C LYS A 86 -30.15 -2.85 22.22
N VAL A 87 -29.60 -2.16 23.23
CA VAL A 87 -28.59 -1.10 23.05
C VAL A 87 -27.21 -1.62 23.40
N PHE A 88 -26.25 -1.43 22.49
CA PHE A 88 -24.82 -1.65 22.71
C PHE A 88 -24.08 -0.33 22.88
N THR A 89 -23.12 -0.30 23.78
CA THR A 89 -22.18 0.81 23.90
C THR A 89 -20.82 0.31 24.38
N ASP A 90 -19.75 0.89 23.85
CA ASP A 90 -18.41 0.69 24.39
C ASP A 90 -18.11 1.66 25.54
N GLN A 91 -18.97 2.64 25.80
CA GLN A 91 -18.74 3.65 26.83
C GLN A 91 -18.82 3.06 28.24
N ASN A 92 -17.99 3.56 29.15
CA ASN A 92 -17.97 3.10 30.53
C ASN A 92 -19.19 3.61 31.30
N ILE A 93 -20.30 2.88 31.25
CA ILE A 93 -21.57 3.29 31.88
C ILE A 93 -21.49 3.38 33.42
N LEU A 94 -20.41 2.89 34.03
CA LEU A 94 -20.16 2.97 35.47
C LEU A 94 -19.74 4.39 35.89
N GLU A 95 -19.36 5.25 34.93
CA GLU A 95 -19.12 6.66 35.17
C GLU A 95 -20.43 7.42 35.41
N ASN A 96 -20.39 8.39 36.33
CA ASN A 96 -21.59 9.08 36.82
C ASN A 96 -22.46 9.63 35.67
N ASN A 97 -23.76 9.32 35.73
CA ASN A 97 -24.83 9.74 34.81
C ASN A 97 -24.73 9.25 33.35
N LEU A 98 -23.65 8.58 32.94
CA LEU A 98 -23.46 8.18 31.53
C LEU A 98 -24.49 7.14 31.08
N ALA A 99 -24.85 6.19 31.95
CA ALA A 99 -25.89 5.22 31.66
C ALA A 99 -27.25 5.87 31.35
N LEU A 100 -27.62 6.92 32.11
CA LEU A 100 -28.87 7.64 31.91
C LEU A 100 -28.83 8.47 30.63
N GLU A 101 -27.71 9.15 30.35
CA GLU A 101 -27.52 9.89 29.10
C GLU A 101 -27.65 8.99 27.87
N ILE A 102 -27.03 7.80 27.91
CA ILE A 102 -27.09 6.82 26.81
C ILE A 102 -28.51 6.28 26.62
N LEU A 103 -29.25 6.01 27.70
CA LEU A 103 -30.64 5.56 27.62
C LEU A 103 -31.56 6.65 27.05
N ALA A 104 -31.38 7.92 27.46
CA ALA A 104 -32.13 9.04 26.92
C ALA A 104 -31.82 9.26 25.42
N ALA A 105 -30.55 9.12 25.02
CA ALA A 105 -30.15 9.13 23.61
C ALA A 105 -30.76 7.95 22.83
N ALA A 106 -30.84 6.77 23.44
CA ALA A 106 -31.44 5.58 22.84
C ALA A 106 -32.95 5.74 22.63
N GLU A 107 -33.66 6.28 23.62
CA GLU A 107 -35.08 6.57 23.53
C GLU A 107 -35.37 7.57 22.41
N GLN A 108 -34.59 8.65 22.34
CA GLN A 108 -34.71 9.64 21.26
C GLN A 108 -34.46 9.01 19.88
N ALA A 109 -33.45 8.14 19.74
CA ALA A 109 -33.16 7.46 18.47
C ALA A 109 -34.27 6.47 18.08
N ASN A 110 -34.79 5.72 19.05
CA ASN A 110 -35.90 4.78 18.83
C ASN A 110 -37.20 5.51 18.44
N GLN A 111 -37.46 6.68 19.02
CA GLN A 111 -38.58 7.51 18.63
C GLN A 111 -38.46 7.97 17.16
N MET A 112 -37.29 8.43 16.73
CA MET A 112 -37.05 8.77 15.31
C MET A 112 -37.25 7.57 14.37
N ALA A 113 -36.84 6.37 14.80
CA ALA A 113 -37.06 5.13 14.04
C ALA A 113 -38.56 4.80 13.92
N ALA A 114 -39.33 4.96 15.00
CA ALA A 114 -40.77 4.75 15.01
C ALA A 114 -41.51 5.75 14.11
N GLU A 115 -41.18 7.04 14.19
CA GLU A 115 -41.78 8.10 13.37
C GLU A 115 -41.49 7.93 11.87
N SER A 116 -40.32 7.39 11.53
CA SER A 116 -39.95 7.08 10.14
C SER A 116 -40.51 5.75 9.61
N GLY A 117 -41.19 4.96 10.44
CA GLY A 117 -41.72 3.64 10.09
C GLY A 117 -40.65 2.57 9.85
N LYS A 118 -39.40 2.81 10.27
CA LYS A 118 -38.25 1.91 10.05
C LYS A 118 -37.94 1.11 11.31
N VAL A 119 -38.90 0.34 11.80
CA VAL A 119 -38.75 -0.51 12.99
C VAL A 119 -38.73 -1.98 12.57
N CYS A 120 -37.72 -2.73 12.99
CA CYS A 120 -37.63 -4.17 12.76
C CYS A 120 -37.56 -4.93 14.10
N ALA A 121 -38.12 -6.14 14.16
CA ALA A 121 -38.10 -6.97 15.37
C ALA A 121 -36.66 -7.38 15.77
N THR A 122 -35.76 -7.49 14.79
CA THR A 122 -34.34 -7.85 14.95
C THR A 122 -33.42 -6.64 15.08
N MET A 123 -33.99 -5.43 15.23
CA MET A 123 -33.24 -4.18 15.29
C MET A 123 -32.39 -4.09 16.56
N GLU A 124 -31.11 -3.74 16.39
CA GLU A 124 -30.20 -3.38 17.48
C GLU A 124 -29.73 -1.94 17.29
N LEU A 125 -29.43 -1.28 18.39
CA LEU A 125 -28.94 0.09 18.42
C LEU A 125 -27.54 0.13 19.03
N ALA A 126 -26.62 0.83 18.39
CA ALA A 126 -25.31 1.12 18.97
C ALA A 126 -25.18 2.62 19.23
N ILE A 127 -24.68 2.98 20.41
CA ILE A 127 -24.48 4.36 20.84
C ILE A 127 -23.03 4.58 21.28
N GLU A 128 -22.43 5.65 20.79
CA GLU A 128 -21.08 6.08 21.15
C GLU A 128 -21.10 7.55 21.59
N LYS A 129 -20.69 7.83 22.84
CA LYS A 129 -20.47 9.22 23.29
C LYS A 129 -19.22 9.77 22.61
N ARG A 130 -19.34 10.91 21.93
CA ARG A 130 -18.21 11.53 21.21
C ARG A 130 -17.65 12.74 21.93
N SER A 131 -18.53 13.61 22.38
CA SER A 131 -18.21 14.81 23.14
C SER A 131 -19.34 15.08 24.13
N GLU A 132 -19.16 16.08 24.98
CA GLU A 132 -20.20 16.51 25.91
C GLU A 132 -21.50 16.82 25.15
N GLY A 133 -22.59 16.14 25.53
CA GLY A 133 -23.91 16.26 24.90
C GLY A 133 -24.06 15.67 23.49
N VAL A 134 -23.03 15.07 22.88
CA VAL A 134 -23.11 14.53 21.50
C VAL A 134 -22.93 13.02 21.47
N PHE A 135 -23.94 12.34 20.94
CA PHE A 135 -24.02 10.89 20.88
C PHE A 135 -24.11 10.42 19.42
N GLY A 136 -23.13 9.65 19.00
CA GLY A 136 -23.15 8.93 17.74
C GLY A 136 -24.07 7.73 17.82
N TYR A 137 -24.92 7.52 16.81
CA TYR A 137 -25.79 6.34 16.75
C TYR A 137 -25.86 5.71 15.35
N TYR A 138 -26.20 4.43 15.33
CA TYR A 138 -26.66 3.70 14.15
C TYR A 138 -27.49 2.50 14.55
N PHE A 139 -28.37 2.07 13.65
CA PHE A 139 -29.15 0.86 13.82
C PHE A 139 -28.61 -0.27 12.96
N VAL A 140 -28.93 -1.49 13.36
CA VAL A 140 -28.51 -2.72 12.71
C VAL A 140 -29.74 -3.54 12.36
N ASP A 141 -29.81 -3.99 11.11
CA ASP A 141 -30.79 -4.97 10.64
C ASP A 141 -30.05 -6.30 10.41
N HIS A 142 -30.36 -7.30 11.23
CA HIS A 142 -29.75 -8.62 11.14
C HIS A 142 -30.27 -9.48 9.99
N ASP A 143 -31.52 -9.27 9.57
CA ASP A 143 -32.14 -10.03 8.49
C ASP A 143 -31.56 -9.56 7.15
N ALA A 144 -31.43 -8.23 6.98
CA ALA A 144 -30.77 -7.64 5.83
C ALA A 144 -29.24 -7.63 5.96
N ARG A 145 -28.64 -7.83 7.14
CA ARG A 145 -27.19 -7.73 7.39
C ARG A 145 -26.62 -6.38 6.93
N ILE A 146 -27.25 -5.29 7.35
CA ILE A 146 -26.81 -3.91 7.08
C ILE A 146 -26.93 -3.04 8.33
N ILE A 147 -26.23 -1.91 8.32
CA ILE A 147 -26.55 -0.80 9.21
C ILE A 147 -27.47 0.20 8.50
N PHE A 148 -28.24 0.97 9.27
CA PHE A 148 -29.11 2.03 8.73
C PHE A 148 -29.37 3.14 9.74
N TRP A 149 -30.01 4.21 9.26
CA TRP A 149 -30.44 5.35 10.06
C TRP A 149 -31.89 5.74 9.73
N PRO A 150 -32.66 6.28 10.70
CA PRO A 150 -33.99 6.83 10.48
C PRO A 150 -33.95 8.03 9.54
N GLU A 151 -32.94 8.89 9.71
CA GLU A 151 -32.71 10.10 8.93
C GLU A 151 -31.93 9.87 7.62
N ILE A 152 -31.87 10.90 6.78
CA ILE A 152 -31.08 10.89 5.54
C ILE A 152 -29.63 11.18 5.90
N VAL A 153 -28.75 10.20 5.68
CA VAL A 153 -27.31 10.33 5.90
C VAL A 153 -26.58 10.36 4.58
N GLN A 154 -25.63 11.29 4.43
CA GLN A 154 -24.77 11.32 3.26
C GLN A 154 -23.83 10.11 3.27
N SER A 155 -23.77 9.39 2.15
CA SER A 155 -22.95 8.18 2.01
C SER A 155 -21.44 8.45 1.96
N ARG A 156 -21.00 9.71 2.07
CA ARG A 156 -19.58 10.10 2.05
C ARG A 156 -18.72 9.28 3.01
N GLU A 157 -19.20 9.09 4.25
CA GLU A 157 -18.47 8.30 5.27
C GLU A 157 -18.41 6.81 4.96
N LEU A 158 -19.34 6.28 4.14
CA LEU A 158 -19.32 4.89 3.66
C LEU A 158 -18.41 4.70 2.45
N MET A 159 -18.02 5.79 1.77
CA MET A 159 -17.43 5.78 0.43
C MET A 159 -16.13 6.61 0.35
N ILE A 160 -15.47 6.86 1.48
CA ILE A 160 -14.34 7.78 1.54
C ILE A 160 -13.14 7.34 0.67
N HIS A 161 -13.00 6.03 0.41
CA HIS A 161 -11.95 5.43 -0.41
C HIS A 161 -12.44 4.93 -1.77
N VAL A 162 -13.61 5.42 -2.19
CA VAL A 162 -14.40 4.83 -3.26
C VAL A 162 -14.79 5.92 -4.24
N ARG A 163 -14.56 5.71 -5.54
CA ARG A 163 -15.04 6.60 -6.60
C ARG A 163 -15.94 5.85 -7.58
N GLY A 164 -16.65 6.60 -8.44
CA GLY A 164 -17.43 6.01 -9.54
C GLY A 164 -18.77 5.38 -9.16
N VAL A 165 -19.30 5.61 -7.96
CA VAL A 165 -20.58 5.00 -7.56
C VAL A 165 -21.76 5.73 -8.18
N THR A 166 -22.44 5.03 -9.09
CA THR A 166 -23.58 5.54 -9.86
C THR A 166 -24.93 4.98 -9.40
N ASP A 167 -24.96 3.82 -8.76
CA ASP A 167 -26.20 3.17 -8.31
C ASP A 167 -26.21 2.97 -6.78
N LYS A 168 -27.40 3.08 -6.18
CA LYS A 168 -27.66 2.81 -4.75
C LYS A 168 -27.31 1.38 -4.38
N SER A 169 -27.46 0.44 -5.33
CA SER A 169 -27.08 -0.96 -5.13
C SER A 169 -25.60 -1.12 -4.76
N HIS A 170 -24.71 -0.22 -5.20
CA HIS A 170 -23.28 -0.29 -4.91
C HIS A 170 -22.94 -0.02 -3.43
N ILE A 171 -23.77 0.77 -2.74
CA ILE A 171 -23.56 1.12 -1.32
C ILE A 171 -23.90 -0.07 -0.41
N ARG A 172 -24.64 -1.06 -0.92
CA ARG A 172 -25.07 -2.25 -0.17
C ARG A 172 -23.90 -3.01 0.46
N TYR A 173 -22.80 -3.17 -0.27
CA TYR A 173 -21.61 -3.87 0.22
C TYR A 173 -20.88 -3.07 1.31
N ALA A 174 -20.82 -1.74 1.17
CA ALA A 174 -20.25 -0.88 2.21
C ALA A 174 -21.08 -0.94 3.50
N LEU A 175 -22.41 -0.95 3.40
CA LEU A 175 -23.32 -1.13 4.53
C LEU A 175 -23.17 -2.52 5.18
N GLU A 176 -23.01 -3.57 4.37
CA GLU A 176 -22.75 -4.92 4.89
C GLU A 176 -21.38 -5.02 5.56
N ALA A 177 -20.35 -4.37 5.03
CA ALA A 177 -19.03 -4.31 5.69
C ALA A 177 -19.12 -3.65 7.07
N GLN A 178 -19.90 -2.57 7.20
CA GLN A 178 -20.15 -1.92 8.49
C GLN A 178 -20.98 -2.81 9.44
N TYR A 179 -21.89 -3.63 8.91
CA TYR A 179 -22.60 -4.64 9.70
C TYR A 179 -21.65 -5.68 10.30
N TRP A 180 -20.72 -6.23 9.49
CA TRP A 180 -19.71 -7.17 10.00
C TRP A 180 -18.74 -6.48 10.97
N LYS A 181 -18.50 -5.17 10.82
CA LYS A 181 -17.72 -4.37 11.78
C LYS A 181 -18.43 -4.29 13.12
N HIS A 182 -19.74 -4.03 13.12
CA HIS A 182 -20.56 -4.06 14.32
C HIS A 182 -20.51 -5.42 15.03
N CYS A 183 -20.65 -6.52 14.27
CA CYS A 183 -20.54 -7.88 14.82
C CYS A 183 -19.17 -8.17 15.43
N THR A 184 -18.10 -7.62 14.83
CA THR A 184 -16.73 -7.72 15.34
C THR A 184 -16.56 -6.91 16.61
N LEU A 185 -17.14 -5.71 16.71
CA LEU A 185 -17.08 -4.89 17.92
C LEU A 185 -17.85 -5.55 19.07
N PHE A 186 -19.02 -6.12 18.82
CA PHE A 186 -19.91 -6.64 19.86
C PHE A 186 -20.20 -8.15 19.67
N PRO A 187 -19.22 -9.06 19.77
CA PRO A 187 -19.38 -10.45 19.36
C PRO A 187 -20.22 -11.31 20.33
N ASN A 188 -20.38 -10.86 21.58
CA ASN A 188 -21.09 -11.61 22.62
C ASN A 188 -22.61 -11.60 22.40
N MET A 189 -23.29 -12.62 22.95
CA MET A 189 -24.75 -12.79 22.88
C MET A 189 -25.32 -12.97 21.45
N ARG A 190 -24.47 -13.18 20.44
CA ARG A 190 -24.90 -13.41 19.05
C ARG A 190 -24.88 -14.88 18.67
N ALA A 191 -25.94 -15.36 18.01
CA ALA A 191 -25.90 -16.64 17.33
C ALA A 191 -25.18 -16.49 15.97
N LEU A 192 -24.21 -17.35 15.68
CA LEU A 192 -23.70 -17.49 14.32
C LEU A 192 -24.74 -18.26 13.50
N PRO A 193 -25.18 -17.75 12.33
CA PRO A 193 -25.89 -18.57 11.38
C PRO A 193 -24.98 -19.72 10.93
N GLY A 194 -25.43 -20.97 10.99
CA GLY A 194 -24.61 -22.13 10.60
C GLY A 194 -24.04 -22.00 9.18
N GLN A 195 -24.86 -21.50 8.24
CA GLN A 195 -24.46 -21.23 6.84
C GLN A 195 -23.33 -20.19 6.70
N ALA A 196 -23.10 -19.33 7.69
CA ALA A 196 -22.09 -18.28 7.60
C ALA A 196 -20.67 -18.86 7.63
N VAL A 197 -20.47 -19.96 8.36
CA VAL A 197 -19.20 -20.69 8.46
C VAL A 197 -18.91 -21.43 7.16
N ASP A 198 -19.87 -22.18 6.64
CA ASP A 198 -19.73 -22.90 5.37
C ASP A 198 -19.43 -21.94 4.21
N CYS A 199 -20.21 -20.85 4.10
CA CYS A 199 -19.97 -19.85 3.08
C CYS A 199 -18.62 -19.15 3.26
N LEU A 200 -18.13 -18.96 4.49
CA LEU A 200 -16.79 -18.42 4.71
C LEU A 200 -15.71 -19.40 4.23
N ARG A 201 -15.84 -20.68 4.56
CA ARG A 201 -14.95 -21.74 4.09
C ARG A 201 -14.90 -21.75 2.57
N ASP A 202 -16.04 -21.78 1.91
CA ASP A 202 -16.12 -21.83 0.44
C ASP A 202 -15.46 -20.59 -0.21
N ILE A 203 -15.60 -19.41 0.39
CA ILE A 203 -14.92 -18.19 -0.04
C ILE A 203 -13.40 -18.31 0.08
N ILE A 204 -12.89 -18.79 1.21
CA ILE A 204 -11.44 -18.93 1.42
C ILE A 204 -10.89 -20.00 0.46
N THR A 205 -11.60 -21.11 0.27
CA THR A 205 -11.26 -22.15 -0.71
C THR A 205 -11.23 -21.60 -2.13
N TYR A 206 -12.21 -20.78 -2.52
CA TYR A 206 -12.22 -20.12 -3.83
C TYR A 206 -11.01 -19.18 -3.99
N ALA A 207 -10.74 -18.31 -3.01
CA ALA A 207 -9.61 -17.38 -3.06
C ALA A 207 -8.25 -18.11 -3.10
N HIS A 208 -8.17 -19.27 -2.45
CA HIS A 208 -7.01 -20.16 -2.50
C HIS A 208 -6.83 -20.75 -3.91
N ALA A 209 -7.89 -21.31 -4.49
CA ALA A 209 -7.86 -21.82 -5.86
C ALA A 209 -7.51 -20.73 -6.88
N GLU A 210 -8.13 -19.55 -6.78
CA GLU A 210 -7.87 -18.40 -7.64
C GLU A 210 -6.38 -18.00 -7.58
N SER A 211 -5.82 -17.90 -6.37
CA SER A 211 -4.40 -17.54 -6.16
C SER A 211 -3.41 -18.57 -6.72
N ILE A 212 -3.83 -19.83 -6.91
CA ILE A 212 -3.04 -20.85 -7.62
C ILE A 212 -3.19 -20.70 -9.13
N THR A 213 -4.43 -20.51 -9.60
CA THR A 213 -4.75 -20.53 -11.04
C THR A 213 -4.48 -19.20 -11.76
N SER A 214 -4.40 -18.10 -11.03
CA SER A 214 -4.23 -16.75 -11.57
C SER A 214 -3.04 -16.03 -10.96
N GLN A 215 -2.20 -15.44 -11.81
CA GLN A 215 -1.08 -14.59 -11.40
C GLN A 215 -1.52 -13.18 -10.94
N THR A 216 -2.77 -12.82 -11.26
CA THR A 216 -3.40 -11.51 -11.04
C THR A 216 -4.54 -11.59 -10.02
N SER A 217 -4.50 -12.60 -9.15
CA SER A 217 -5.49 -12.82 -8.09
C SER A 217 -5.74 -11.54 -7.29
N LEU A 218 -7.02 -11.27 -7.07
CA LEU A 218 -7.46 -10.15 -6.27
C LEU A 218 -7.36 -10.45 -4.77
N SER A 219 -6.99 -11.67 -4.37
CA SER A 219 -6.92 -12.06 -2.96
C SER A 219 -6.03 -11.11 -2.16
N PRO A 220 -6.54 -10.55 -1.04
CA PRO A 220 -5.74 -9.70 -0.16
C PRO A 220 -4.77 -10.50 0.71
N PHE A 221 -4.91 -11.83 0.74
CA PHE A 221 -4.12 -12.77 1.53
C PHE A 221 -3.26 -13.63 0.62
N ASP A 222 -2.07 -13.99 1.07
CA ASP A 222 -1.20 -14.93 0.35
C ASP A 222 -1.68 -16.40 0.52
N LEU A 223 -1.07 -17.32 -0.23
CA LEU A 223 -1.49 -18.74 -0.22
C LEU A 223 -1.31 -19.41 1.16
N ASP A 224 -0.25 -19.04 1.88
CA ASP A 224 0.05 -19.58 3.20
C ASP A 224 -0.96 -19.04 4.22
N GLU A 225 -1.23 -17.73 4.19
CA GLU A 225 -2.25 -17.05 4.99
C GLU A 225 -3.64 -17.67 4.75
N LEU A 226 -4.05 -17.90 3.50
CA LEU A 226 -5.32 -18.55 3.16
C LEU A 226 -5.41 -19.99 3.68
N SER A 227 -4.32 -20.76 3.59
CA SER A 227 -4.24 -22.12 4.12
C SER A 227 -4.36 -22.14 5.65
N HIS A 228 -3.67 -21.21 6.33
CA HIS A 228 -3.78 -21.04 7.77
C HIS A 228 -5.18 -20.62 8.20
N MET A 229 -5.83 -19.72 7.46
CA MET A 229 -7.20 -19.31 7.73
C MET A 229 -8.20 -20.47 7.62
N LEU A 230 -8.08 -21.33 6.59
CA LEU A 230 -8.91 -22.54 6.48
C LEU A 230 -8.75 -23.44 7.71
N ASN A 231 -7.50 -23.72 8.08
CA ASN A 231 -7.20 -24.57 9.24
C ASN A 231 -7.82 -24.00 10.53
N VAL A 232 -7.71 -22.68 10.74
CA VAL A 232 -8.31 -22.02 11.90
C VAL A 232 -9.84 -22.12 11.89
N VAL A 233 -10.49 -21.93 10.74
CA VAL A 233 -11.96 -22.02 10.62
C VAL A 233 -12.46 -23.44 10.91
N GLU A 234 -11.72 -24.47 10.52
CA GLU A 234 -12.07 -25.87 10.76
C GLU A 234 -11.97 -26.30 12.23
N HIS A 235 -11.01 -25.73 12.97
CA HIS A 235 -10.71 -26.15 14.35
C HIS A 235 -11.32 -25.25 15.42
N ALA A 236 -11.66 -24.00 15.10
CA ALA A 236 -12.23 -23.06 16.05
C ALA A 236 -13.66 -23.47 16.48
N LYS A 237 -13.96 -23.30 17.78
CA LYS A 237 -15.29 -23.60 18.35
C LYS A 237 -15.78 -22.47 19.25
N GLY A 238 -17.09 -22.43 19.51
CA GLY A 238 -17.69 -21.53 20.49
C GLY A 238 -17.52 -20.04 20.13
N GLN A 239 -17.23 -19.20 21.13
CA GLN A 239 -17.07 -17.75 20.95
C GLN A 239 -15.88 -17.37 20.04
N LEU A 240 -14.79 -18.14 20.11
CA LEU A 240 -13.60 -17.91 19.29
C LEU A 240 -13.92 -18.01 17.79
N LEU A 241 -14.69 -19.03 17.40
CA LEU A 241 -15.17 -19.19 16.02
C LEU A 241 -16.01 -17.99 15.57
N ARG A 242 -16.84 -17.42 16.45
CA ARG A 242 -17.66 -16.23 16.14
C ARG A 242 -16.80 -15.03 15.79
N SER A 243 -15.83 -14.72 16.64
CA SER A 243 -14.95 -13.58 16.45
C SER A 243 -14.07 -13.73 15.22
N ILE A 244 -13.58 -14.94 14.95
CA ILE A 244 -12.83 -15.24 13.73
C ILE A 244 -13.71 -15.07 12.49
N VAL A 245 -14.91 -15.65 12.48
CA VAL A 245 -15.82 -15.54 11.33
C VAL A 245 -16.21 -14.08 11.08
N PHE A 246 -16.47 -13.30 12.13
CA PHE A 246 -16.80 -11.88 12.00
C PHE A 246 -15.62 -11.06 11.49
N GLY A 247 -14.41 -11.30 12.01
CA GLY A 247 -13.19 -10.63 11.54
C GLY A 247 -12.88 -10.93 10.08
N ILE A 248 -12.90 -12.21 9.68
CA ILE A 248 -12.62 -12.58 8.29
C ILE A 248 -13.72 -12.09 7.35
N ARG A 249 -15.00 -12.14 7.76
CA ARG A 249 -16.11 -11.59 6.96
C ARG A 249 -16.00 -10.08 6.83
N LEU A 250 -15.59 -9.37 7.88
CA LEU A 250 -15.33 -7.95 7.84
C LEU A 250 -14.23 -7.63 6.83
N ASP A 251 -13.08 -8.29 6.92
CA ASP A 251 -11.96 -8.07 6.01
C ASP A 251 -12.39 -8.39 4.58
N GLN A 252 -13.03 -9.54 4.37
CA GLN A 252 -13.57 -9.92 3.07
C GLN A 252 -14.53 -8.87 2.53
N LYS A 253 -15.46 -8.35 3.34
CA LYS A 253 -16.47 -7.39 2.89
C LYS A 253 -15.93 -5.98 2.76
N GLN A 254 -14.93 -5.57 3.53
CA GLN A 254 -14.19 -4.32 3.31
C GLN A 254 -13.43 -4.39 1.99
N ILE A 255 -12.72 -5.49 1.76
CA ILE A 255 -12.00 -5.73 0.52
C ILE A 255 -12.97 -5.88 -0.64
N THR A 256 -14.09 -6.58 -0.46
CA THR A 256 -15.17 -6.64 -1.44
C THR A 256 -15.77 -5.27 -1.63
N SER A 257 -15.91 -4.40 -0.63
CA SER A 257 -16.48 -3.05 -0.78
C SER A 257 -15.55 -2.10 -1.52
N ALA A 258 -14.24 -2.15 -1.22
CA ALA A 258 -13.19 -1.42 -1.90
C ALA A 258 -13.02 -1.92 -3.34
N LYS A 259 -13.13 -3.25 -3.52
CA LYS A 259 -13.24 -3.86 -4.85
C LYS A 259 -14.59 -3.58 -5.47
N SER A 260 -15.70 -3.44 -4.75
CA SER A 260 -17.05 -3.52 -5.34
C SER A 260 -17.54 -2.19 -5.86
N THR A 261 -16.96 -1.12 -5.35
CA THR A 261 -17.13 0.19 -5.94
C THR A 261 -16.23 0.38 -7.16
N ASN A 262 -15.30 -0.55 -7.30
CA ASN A 262 -14.56 -0.80 -8.51
C ASN A 262 -15.22 -1.95 -9.33
N THR A 263 -16.10 -2.80 -8.77
CA THR A 263 -16.56 -4.05 -9.42
C THR A 263 -17.90 -4.65 -8.91
N LEU A 264 -18.73 -5.16 -9.81
CA LEU A 264 -19.86 -6.06 -9.54
C LEU A 264 -21.07 -5.51 -8.75
N SER A 265 -22.11 -5.20 -9.52
CA SER A 265 -23.25 -6.12 -9.50
C SER A 265 -23.08 -7.13 -10.63
N VAL A 266 -23.60 -8.34 -10.43
CA VAL A 266 -23.64 -9.49 -11.35
C VAL A 266 -24.32 -9.19 -12.71
N SER A 267 -24.55 -7.92 -13.07
CA SER A 267 -25.18 -7.49 -14.32
C SER A 267 -24.67 -6.17 -14.94
N SER A 268 -23.57 -5.56 -14.47
CA SER A 268 -23.13 -4.24 -14.97
C SER A 268 -21.64 -4.23 -15.41
N ARG A 269 -21.40 -3.67 -16.60
CA ARG A 269 -20.22 -3.78 -17.49
C ARG A 269 -18.83 -3.29 -16.98
N GLY A 270 -18.58 -3.17 -15.67
CA GLY A 270 -17.42 -2.45 -15.14
C GLY A 270 -16.64 -3.13 -14.02
N ALA A 271 -16.55 -4.46 -13.99
CA ALA A 271 -15.79 -5.18 -12.96
C ALA A 271 -14.30 -5.33 -13.27
N ARG A 272 -13.43 -4.94 -12.33
CA ARG A 272 -12.02 -5.38 -12.21
C ARG A 272 -11.97 -6.87 -11.91
N LEU A 273 -11.67 -7.63 -12.95
CA LEU A 273 -11.48 -9.07 -12.86
C LEU A 273 -10.02 -9.43 -12.61
N ASP A 274 -9.11 -8.51 -12.96
CA ASP A 274 -7.67 -8.66 -12.76
C ASP A 274 -7.13 -7.56 -11.86
N ALA A 275 -6.23 -7.90 -10.96
CA ALA A 275 -5.60 -6.91 -10.07
C ALA A 275 -4.89 -5.77 -10.83
N ASP A 276 -4.44 -6.01 -12.07
CA ASP A 276 -3.74 -5.06 -12.94
C ASP A 276 -4.68 -4.14 -13.73
N GLN A 277 -5.99 -4.41 -13.73
CA GLN A 277 -6.94 -3.65 -14.53
C GLN A 277 -7.33 -2.35 -13.81
N SER A 278 -6.90 -1.21 -14.34
CA SER A 278 -7.42 0.10 -13.94
C SER A 278 -8.87 0.27 -14.41
N LEU A 279 -9.70 0.86 -13.56
CA LEU A 279 -11.13 1.06 -13.80
C LEU A 279 -11.52 2.51 -14.08
N TYR A 280 -10.64 3.42 -13.72
CA TYR A 280 -10.81 4.83 -14.03
C TYR A 280 -10.14 5.09 -15.37
N ASP A 281 -10.85 5.80 -16.26
CA ASP A 281 -10.23 6.28 -17.49
C ASP A 281 -8.94 7.00 -17.13
N SER A 282 -7.84 6.60 -17.75
CA SER A 282 -6.54 7.26 -17.67
C SER A 282 -6.57 8.60 -18.42
N ASN A 283 -7.64 9.38 -18.25
CA ASN A 283 -7.81 10.73 -18.73
C ASN A 283 -7.02 11.73 -17.88
N SER A 284 -6.08 11.28 -17.03
CA SER A 284 -4.87 12.06 -16.83
C SER A 284 -4.20 12.16 -18.20
N GLU A 285 -4.53 13.25 -18.88
CA GLU A 285 -3.75 13.91 -19.91
C GLU A 285 -2.41 13.21 -20.08
N LYS A 286 -2.19 12.62 -21.26
CA LYS A 286 -0.84 12.29 -21.74
C LYS A 286 -0.10 13.61 -21.84
N GLU A 287 0.24 14.20 -20.69
CA GLU A 287 1.05 15.37 -20.54
C GLU A 287 2.31 15.08 -21.36
N PRO A 288 2.68 15.99 -22.27
CA PRO A 288 3.77 15.76 -23.19
C PRO A 288 5.02 15.50 -22.35
N LYS A 289 5.46 14.23 -22.32
CA LYS A 289 6.63 13.77 -21.56
C LYS A 289 7.75 14.79 -21.76
N HIS A 290 8.02 15.58 -20.72
CA HIS A 290 9.00 16.64 -20.77
C HIS A 290 10.32 16.06 -21.32
N ILE A 291 11.02 16.82 -22.16
CA ILE A 291 12.27 16.39 -22.80
C ILE A 291 13.26 15.82 -21.75
N LEU A 292 13.23 16.37 -20.53
CA LEU A 292 13.99 15.90 -19.37
C LEU A 292 13.69 14.46 -18.96
N VAL A 293 12.41 14.03 -18.95
CA VAL A 293 11.99 12.63 -18.67
C VAL A 293 12.53 11.69 -19.74
N ARG A 294 12.54 12.13 -21.01
CA ARG A 294 13.12 11.35 -22.11
C ARG A 294 14.63 11.21 -22.00
N ILE A 295 15.34 12.29 -21.63
CA ILE A 295 16.79 12.26 -21.39
C ILE A 295 17.12 11.35 -20.20
N LEU A 296 16.40 11.47 -19.09
CA LEU A 296 16.56 10.62 -17.91
C LEU A 296 16.30 9.14 -18.25
N ASN A 297 15.24 8.83 -18.99
CA ASN A 297 14.99 7.44 -19.40
C ASN A 297 16.12 6.84 -20.23
N VAL A 298 16.75 7.63 -21.11
CA VAL A 298 17.93 7.17 -21.86
C VAL A 298 19.13 7.01 -20.92
N ALA A 299 19.38 7.99 -20.05
CA ALA A 299 20.50 7.96 -19.09
C ALA A 299 20.37 6.82 -18.06
N LEU A 300 19.16 6.41 -17.71
CA LEU A 300 18.88 5.29 -16.81
C LEU A 300 18.59 3.97 -17.56
N PHE A 301 19.00 3.85 -18.84
CA PHE A 301 18.90 2.60 -19.61
C PHE A 301 17.48 1.99 -19.67
N ASN A 302 16.44 2.83 -19.72
CA ASN A 302 15.03 2.42 -19.72
C ASN A 302 14.59 1.61 -18.47
N SER A 303 15.43 1.47 -17.45
CA SER A 303 15.11 0.87 -16.15
C SER A 303 13.90 1.56 -15.46
N PRO A 304 13.73 2.90 -15.52
CA PRO A 304 12.57 3.55 -14.93
C PRO A 304 11.25 3.11 -15.55
N HIS A 305 11.24 2.73 -16.83
CA HIS A 305 10.03 2.20 -17.44
C HIS A 305 9.65 0.84 -16.83
N ILE A 306 10.63 -0.04 -16.63
CA ILE A 306 10.44 -1.38 -16.05
C ILE A 306 9.95 -1.27 -14.60
N HIS A 307 10.58 -0.40 -13.80
CA HIS A 307 10.14 -0.17 -12.42
C HIS A 307 8.79 0.54 -12.36
N SER A 308 8.48 1.46 -13.27
CA SER A 308 7.17 2.11 -13.33
C SER A 308 6.05 1.13 -13.66
N GLU A 309 6.29 0.21 -14.59
CA GLU A 309 5.34 -0.86 -14.93
C GLU A 309 5.15 -1.80 -13.74
N SER A 310 6.24 -2.18 -13.08
CA SER A 310 6.20 -3.02 -11.88
C SER A 310 5.45 -2.34 -10.72
N ILE A 311 5.64 -1.03 -10.51
CA ILE A 311 4.88 -0.25 -9.54
C ILE A 311 3.40 -0.22 -9.91
N HIS A 312 3.07 0.02 -11.19
CA HIS A 312 1.69 0.07 -11.65
C HIS A 312 0.97 -1.26 -11.42
N ASN A 313 1.62 -2.40 -11.66
CA ASN A 313 1.06 -3.72 -11.41
C ASN A 313 0.78 -3.99 -9.92
N VAL A 314 1.51 -3.35 -9.02
CA VAL A 314 1.33 -3.55 -7.56
C VAL A 314 0.39 -2.51 -6.95
N TRP A 315 0.25 -1.35 -7.60
CA TRP A 315 -0.53 -0.22 -7.14
C TRP A 315 -1.46 0.30 -8.23
N VAL A 316 -2.71 -0.17 -8.20
CA VAL A 316 -3.75 0.17 -9.18
C VAL A 316 -4.90 0.89 -8.50
N ASP A 317 -5.24 2.08 -8.99
CA ASP A 317 -6.32 2.95 -8.51
C ASP A 317 -6.29 3.15 -6.98
N ASN A 318 -5.15 3.62 -6.46
CA ASN A 318 -4.91 3.88 -5.04
C ASN A 318 -5.07 2.64 -4.11
N THR A 319 -5.12 1.44 -4.67
CA THR A 319 -5.27 0.20 -3.91
C THR A 319 -4.03 -0.66 -4.06
N VAL A 320 -3.53 -1.20 -2.93
CA VAL A 320 -2.37 -2.10 -2.89
C VAL A 320 -2.83 -3.49 -2.46
N VAL A 321 -2.46 -4.50 -3.23
CA VAL A 321 -2.61 -5.91 -2.81
C VAL A 321 -1.39 -6.30 -1.99
N GLN A 322 -1.58 -6.53 -0.69
CA GLN A 322 -0.48 -6.69 0.27
C GLN A 322 0.51 -7.83 -0.08
N PRO A 323 0.08 -9.04 -0.49
CA PRO A 323 0.99 -10.09 -0.96
C PRO A 323 1.87 -9.66 -2.13
N ARG A 324 1.31 -8.94 -3.10
CA ARG A 324 2.04 -8.45 -4.27
C ARG A 324 3.06 -7.39 -3.88
N TRP A 325 2.69 -6.49 -2.97
CA TRP A 325 3.61 -5.51 -2.40
C TRP A 325 4.77 -6.16 -1.63
N LYS A 326 4.47 -7.13 -0.75
CA LYS A 326 5.50 -7.90 -0.03
C LYS A 326 6.49 -8.55 -1.01
N LYS A 327 5.98 -9.18 -2.08
CA LYS A 327 6.80 -9.81 -3.12
C LYS A 327 7.67 -8.80 -3.87
N PHE A 328 7.08 -7.67 -4.28
CA PHE A 328 7.78 -6.59 -4.98
C PHE A 328 8.92 -6.00 -4.14
N ILE A 329 8.65 -5.63 -2.88
CA ILE A 329 9.69 -5.13 -1.97
C ILE A 329 10.77 -6.18 -1.68
N SER A 330 10.41 -7.46 -1.62
CA SER A 330 11.40 -8.53 -1.46
C SER A 330 12.33 -8.65 -2.67
N GLN A 331 11.81 -8.49 -3.89
CA GLN A 331 12.62 -8.48 -5.11
C GLN A 331 13.57 -7.28 -5.14
N LEU A 332 13.04 -6.08 -4.88
CA LEU A 332 13.84 -4.85 -4.82
C LEU A 332 14.96 -4.92 -3.78
N ASN A 333 14.68 -5.44 -2.58
CA ASN A 333 15.71 -5.61 -1.55
C ASN A 333 16.82 -6.59 -1.99
N GLY A 334 16.47 -7.64 -2.73
CA GLY A 334 17.46 -8.56 -3.32
C GLY A 334 18.32 -7.89 -4.38
N GLU A 335 17.71 -7.07 -5.25
CA GLU A 335 18.42 -6.26 -6.24
C GLU A 335 19.38 -5.26 -5.59
N TRP A 336 18.90 -4.48 -4.60
CA TRP A 336 19.75 -3.52 -3.90
C TRP A 336 20.89 -4.17 -3.12
N SER A 337 20.65 -5.32 -2.49
CA SER A 337 21.71 -6.08 -1.85
C SER A 337 22.79 -6.48 -2.85
N SER A 338 22.38 -6.91 -4.05
CA SER A 338 23.30 -7.24 -5.14
C SER A 338 24.07 -6.00 -5.63
N PHE A 339 23.39 -4.87 -5.82
CA PHE A 339 24.02 -3.61 -6.23
C PHE A 339 25.02 -3.10 -5.19
N THR A 340 24.75 -3.24 -3.89
CA THR A 340 25.71 -2.91 -2.82
C THR A 340 26.98 -3.75 -2.93
N VAL A 341 26.85 -5.06 -3.14
CA VAL A 341 28.00 -5.96 -3.33
C VAL A 341 28.81 -5.55 -4.57
N PHE A 342 28.16 -5.40 -5.72
CA PHE A 342 28.84 -5.03 -6.97
C PHE A 342 29.49 -3.66 -6.90
N SER A 343 28.85 -2.66 -6.30
CA SER A 343 29.40 -1.32 -6.10
C SER A 343 30.65 -1.35 -5.22
N THR A 344 30.67 -2.20 -4.18
CA THR A 344 31.84 -2.36 -3.30
C THR A 344 33.02 -3.00 -4.05
N VAL A 345 32.75 -4.02 -4.86
CA VAL A 345 33.76 -4.64 -5.73
C VAL A 345 34.30 -3.61 -6.73
N MET A 346 33.42 -2.81 -7.33
CA MET A 346 33.79 -1.76 -8.29
C MET A 346 34.69 -0.70 -7.65
N LEU A 347 34.35 -0.23 -6.44
CA LEU A 347 35.18 0.71 -5.67
C LEU A 347 36.57 0.13 -5.37
N ALA A 348 36.66 -1.15 -4.99
CA ALA A 348 37.94 -1.81 -4.75
C ALA A 348 38.79 -1.90 -6.02
N VAL A 349 38.16 -2.21 -7.16
CA VAL A 349 38.81 -2.26 -8.47
C VAL A 349 39.32 -0.88 -8.88
N ASP A 350 38.49 0.16 -8.76
CA ASP A 350 38.88 1.54 -9.10
C ASP A 350 40.04 2.05 -8.23
N VAL A 351 39.99 1.81 -6.91
CA VAL A 351 41.07 2.19 -5.98
C VAL A 351 42.35 1.43 -6.31
N SER A 352 42.26 0.13 -6.63
CA SER A 352 43.42 -0.67 -7.04
C SER A 352 44.01 -0.18 -8.35
N PHE A 353 43.18 0.24 -9.30
CA PHE A 353 43.60 0.80 -10.58
C PHE A 353 44.33 2.13 -10.40
N LEU A 354 43.82 3.02 -9.55
CA LEU A 354 44.48 4.29 -9.22
C LEU A 354 45.82 4.09 -8.49
N ALA A 355 45.98 2.97 -7.77
CA ALA A 355 47.23 2.62 -7.09
C ALA A 355 48.34 2.10 -8.03
N VAL A 356 48.03 1.81 -9.31
CA VAL A 356 49.02 1.33 -10.28
C VAL A 356 50.06 2.44 -10.57
N PRO A 357 51.37 2.18 -10.35
CA PRO A 357 52.42 3.17 -10.60
C PRO A 357 52.40 3.66 -12.06
N GLY A 358 52.41 4.97 -12.26
CA GLY A 358 52.38 5.61 -13.58
C GLY A 358 50.99 6.07 -14.05
N VAL A 359 49.91 5.73 -13.33
CA VAL A 359 48.54 6.21 -13.60
C VAL A 359 48.27 7.58 -12.97
N ASP A 360 48.82 7.86 -11.79
CA ASP A 360 48.72 9.17 -11.12
C ASP A 360 50.13 9.68 -10.77
N ASN A 361 50.74 10.43 -11.69
CA ASN A 361 52.07 11.02 -11.48
C ASN A 361 51.92 12.44 -10.90
N PRO A 362 52.39 12.70 -9.66
CA PRO A 362 52.23 13.99 -8.99
C PRO A 362 53.03 15.13 -9.65
N THR A 363 53.86 14.83 -10.65
CA THR A 363 54.79 15.75 -11.32
C THR A 363 54.24 16.34 -12.63
N THR A 364 53.09 15.87 -13.11
CA THR A 364 52.45 16.32 -14.37
C THR A 364 51.39 17.41 -14.11
N GLN A 365 51.49 18.57 -14.77
CA GLN A 365 50.55 19.70 -14.58
C GLN A 365 49.10 19.40 -15.00
N SER A 366 48.86 18.37 -15.82
CA SER A 366 47.53 17.92 -16.23
C SER A 366 47.34 16.46 -15.82
N LYS A 367 46.25 16.17 -15.09
CA LYS A 367 45.89 14.80 -14.71
C LYS A 367 45.65 13.96 -15.98
N PRO A 368 46.17 12.72 -16.06
CA PRO A 368 45.90 11.84 -17.18
C PRO A 368 44.39 11.63 -17.39
N ALA A 369 43.96 11.55 -18.66
CA ALA A 369 42.54 11.36 -18.99
C ALA A 369 41.96 10.08 -18.36
N ALA A 370 42.77 9.02 -18.23
CA ALA A 370 42.38 7.78 -17.56
C ALA A 370 42.02 8.02 -16.08
N THR A 371 42.80 8.82 -15.35
CA THR A 371 42.57 9.14 -13.93
C THR A 371 41.24 9.87 -13.73
N ILE A 372 40.92 10.82 -14.60
CA ILE A 372 39.65 11.58 -14.54
C ILE A 372 38.44 10.66 -14.75
N VAL A 373 38.54 9.75 -15.72
CA VAL A 373 37.45 8.81 -16.02
C VAL A 373 37.26 7.80 -14.88
N ILE A 374 38.34 7.33 -14.25
CA ILE A 374 38.26 6.44 -13.09
C ILE A 374 37.68 7.15 -11.86
N TYR A 375 37.96 8.45 -11.65
CA TYR A 375 37.25 9.22 -10.62
C TYR A 375 35.73 9.31 -10.89
N LEU A 376 35.32 9.35 -12.15
CA LEU A 376 33.90 9.33 -12.48
C LEU A 376 33.29 7.95 -12.19
N SER A 377 34.03 6.87 -12.46
CA SER A 377 33.66 5.51 -12.06
C SER A 377 33.47 5.39 -10.54
N THR A 378 34.44 5.86 -9.74
CA THR A 378 34.36 5.76 -8.27
C THR A 378 33.18 6.54 -7.71
N LEU A 379 32.91 7.73 -8.22
CA LEU A 379 31.77 8.55 -7.79
C LEU A 379 30.43 7.87 -8.14
N CYS A 380 30.32 7.29 -9.33
CA CYS A 380 29.15 6.51 -9.73
C CYS A 380 28.95 5.26 -8.85
N ALA A 381 30.01 4.50 -8.57
CA ALA A 381 29.96 3.34 -7.69
C ALA A 381 29.61 3.71 -6.24
N MET A 382 30.19 4.80 -5.71
CA MET A 382 29.85 5.34 -4.40
C MET A 382 28.39 5.78 -4.34
N GLY A 383 27.90 6.48 -5.37
CA GLY A 383 26.50 6.89 -5.47
C GLY A 383 25.55 5.68 -5.49
N SER A 384 25.86 4.65 -6.27
CA SER A 384 25.07 3.42 -6.30
C SER A 384 25.04 2.72 -4.92
N LEU A 385 26.19 2.64 -4.24
CA LEU A 385 26.29 2.06 -2.89
C LEU A 385 25.44 2.82 -1.87
N VAL A 386 25.58 4.15 -1.80
CA VAL A 386 24.84 4.97 -0.83
C VAL A 386 23.34 4.89 -1.09
N ILE A 387 22.91 5.03 -2.35
CA ILE A 387 21.48 4.99 -2.68
C ILE A 387 20.91 3.60 -2.41
N SER A 388 21.61 2.51 -2.76
CA SER A 388 21.17 1.14 -2.46
C SER A 388 20.96 0.90 -0.97
N LEU A 389 21.88 1.38 -0.12
CA LEU A 389 21.78 1.24 1.34
C LEU A 389 20.64 2.07 1.93
N VAL A 390 20.47 3.32 1.46
CA VAL A 390 19.37 4.19 1.91
C VAL A 390 18.02 3.59 1.52
N LEU A 391 17.89 3.11 0.28
CA LEU A 391 16.67 2.45 -0.19
C LEU A 391 16.37 1.17 0.59
N ALA A 392 17.37 0.31 0.79
CA ALA A 392 17.21 -0.91 1.58
C ALA A 392 16.74 -0.60 3.01
N GLY A 393 17.27 0.45 3.64
CA GLY A 393 16.87 0.87 4.98
C GLY A 393 15.45 1.47 5.05
N GLN A 394 15.07 2.34 4.11
CA GLN A 394 13.73 2.95 4.11
C GLN A 394 12.62 1.93 3.80
N PHE A 395 12.89 1.01 2.88
CA PHE A 395 11.90 0.03 2.45
C PHE A 395 11.91 -1.26 3.28
N SER A 396 12.95 -1.53 4.08
CA SER A 396 12.92 -2.64 5.04
C SER A 396 11.81 -2.47 6.08
N ASP A 397 11.58 -1.24 6.56
CA ASP A 397 10.50 -0.93 7.50
C ASP A 397 9.13 -1.04 6.83
N SER A 398 9.06 -0.66 5.56
CA SER A 398 7.85 -0.76 4.72
C SER A 398 7.45 -2.20 4.38
N ARG A 399 8.32 -3.20 4.61
CA ARG A 399 7.97 -4.62 4.47
C ARG A 399 6.99 -5.10 5.55
N ARG A 400 7.01 -4.46 6.73
CA ARG A 400 6.16 -4.81 7.89
C ARG A 400 4.92 -3.93 8.01
N SER A 401 4.78 -2.92 7.16
CA SER A 401 3.68 -1.97 7.27
C SER A 401 2.36 -2.57 6.77
N SER A 402 1.26 -2.11 7.37
CA SER A 402 -0.09 -2.52 6.96
C SER A 402 -0.42 -2.03 5.55
N ALA A 403 -1.33 -2.70 4.85
CA ALA A 403 -1.78 -2.29 3.52
C ALA A 403 -2.25 -0.81 3.46
N GLY A 404 -2.92 -0.33 4.52
CA GLY A 404 -3.35 1.07 4.63
C GLY A 404 -2.19 2.06 4.79
N SER A 405 -1.17 1.70 5.56
CA SER A 405 0.06 2.51 5.69
C SER A 405 0.80 2.62 4.36
N VAL A 406 0.90 1.52 3.61
CA VAL A 406 1.52 1.49 2.27
C VAL A 406 0.72 2.36 1.29
N ALA A 407 -0.60 2.23 1.28
CA ALA A 407 -1.45 3.04 0.40
C ALA A 407 -1.29 4.54 0.67
N ASN A 408 -1.21 4.96 1.94
CA ASN A 408 -0.97 6.35 2.32
C ASN A 408 0.44 6.84 1.90
N PHE A 409 1.45 5.98 2.00
CA PHE A 409 2.81 6.29 1.52
C PHE A 409 2.83 6.45 -0.01
N MET A 410 2.15 5.58 -0.76
CA MET A 410 2.09 5.67 -2.21
C MET A 410 1.27 6.90 -2.66
N ASP A 411 0.18 7.23 -1.95
CA ASP A 411 -0.64 8.43 -2.22
C ASP A 411 0.10 9.74 -1.87
N SER A 412 1.02 9.72 -0.89
CA SER A 412 1.87 10.88 -0.62
C SER A 412 2.93 11.05 -1.71
N MET A 413 3.52 9.94 -2.19
CA MET A 413 4.52 9.95 -3.24
C MET A 413 3.93 10.36 -4.60
N SER A 414 2.69 9.97 -4.90
CA SER A 414 2.03 10.32 -6.16
C SER A 414 1.66 11.80 -6.28
N LYS A 415 1.64 12.55 -5.17
CA LYS A 415 1.43 14.01 -5.16
C LYS A 415 2.72 14.80 -5.41
N SER A 416 3.85 14.12 -5.58
CA SER A 416 5.13 14.74 -5.95
C SER A 416 5.09 15.30 -7.38
N LEU A 417 6.01 16.22 -7.70
CA LEU A 417 6.07 16.94 -8.99
C LEU A 417 6.15 16.04 -10.23
N LEU A 418 6.72 14.83 -10.08
CA LEU A 418 6.83 13.82 -11.14
C LEU A 418 5.90 12.61 -10.91
N GLY A 419 4.99 12.70 -9.94
CA GLY A 419 4.05 11.64 -9.56
C GLY A 419 4.74 10.29 -9.30
N ILE A 420 4.11 9.22 -9.80
CA ILE A 420 4.57 7.83 -9.69
C ILE A 420 5.90 7.61 -10.41
N GLU A 421 6.14 8.36 -11.50
CA GLU A 421 7.38 8.25 -12.28
C GLU A 421 8.61 8.65 -11.43
N SER A 422 8.44 9.56 -10.48
CA SER A 422 9.49 9.92 -9.50
C SER A 422 10.01 8.72 -8.73
N LEU A 423 9.08 7.87 -8.25
CA LEU A 423 9.42 6.66 -7.52
C LEU A 423 10.16 5.68 -8.44
N ALA A 424 9.68 5.52 -9.68
CA ALA A 424 10.34 4.65 -10.65
C ALA A 424 11.78 5.12 -10.95
N PHE A 425 12.02 6.42 -11.11
CA PHE A 425 13.37 6.97 -11.24
C PHE A 425 14.23 6.68 -10.01
N MET A 426 13.70 6.91 -8.82
CA MET A 426 14.40 6.67 -7.56
C MET A 426 14.86 5.21 -7.41
N LEU A 427 13.99 4.25 -7.74
CA LEU A 427 14.29 2.81 -7.67
C LEU A 427 15.34 2.38 -8.71
N SER A 428 15.40 3.08 -9.85
CA SER A 428 16.32 2.76 -10.97
C SER A 428 17.74 3.33 -10.79
N LEU A 429 17.90 4.35 -9.93
CA LEU A 429 19.16 5.07 -9.77
C LEU A 429 20.37 4.19 -9.39
N PRO A 430 20.27 3.26 -8.43
CA PRO A 430 21.42 2.45 -8.07
C PRO A 430 21.93 1.59 -9.23
N PHE A 431 21.00 0.99 -9.98
CA PHE A 431 21.32 0.23 -11.18
C PHE A 431 22.02 1.11 -12.23
N ALA A 432 21.42 2.25 -12.58
CA ALA A 432 21.97 3.14 -13.61
C ALA A 432 23.38 3.65 -13.24
N LEU A 433 23.59 4.08 -12.00
CA LEU A 433 24.89 4.55 -11.53
C LEU A 433 25.94 3.43 -11.55
N LEU A 434 25.57 2.19 -11.19
CA LEU A 434 26.48 1.06 -11.27
C LEU A 434 26.91 0.76 -12.72
N ILE A 435 25.96 0.78 -13.66
CA ILE A 435 26.26 0.59 -15.10
C ILE A 435 27.18 1.71 -15.60
N TRP A 436 26.89 2.97 -15.28
CA TRP A 436 27.76 4.10 -15.64
C TRP A 436 29.16 3.96 -15.04
N GLY A 437 29.27 3.51 -13.78
CA GLY A 437 30.55 3.20 -13.15
C GLY A 437 31.36 2.17 -13.96
N MET A 438 30.75 1.04 -14.31
CA MET A 438 31.40 0.01 -15.13
C MET A 438 31.82 0.52 -16.52
N ILE A 439 30.99 1.36 -17.17
CA ILE A 439 31.32 1.97 -18.47
C ILE A 439 32.53 2.90 -18.34
N PHE A 440 32.55 3.78 -17.33
CA PHE A 440 33.68 4.69 -17.12
C PHE A 440 34.94 3.91 -16.81
N PHE A 441 34.90 2.90 -15.95
CA PHE A 441 36.06 2.05 -15.73
C PHE A 441 36.57 1.38 -17.00
N ALA A 442 35.67 0.82 -17.81
CA ALA A 442 36.05 0.21 -19.08
C ALA A 442 36.72 1.21 -20.04
N ILE A 443 36.26 2.46 -20.07
CA ILE A 443 36.89 3.56 -20.83
C ILE A 443 38.26 3.91 -20.24
N GLY A 444 38.38 4.06 -18.92
CA GLY A 444 39.65 4.36 -18.25
C GLY A 444 40.71 3.28 -18.48
N LEU A 445 40.31 2.01 -18.39
CA LEU A 445 41.13 0.85 -18.71
C LEU A 445 41.52 0.83 -20.18
N SER A 446 40.60 1.15 -21.10
CA SER A 446 40.88 1.24 -22.52
C SER A 446 41.93 2.31 -22.83
N ILE A 447 41.81 3.51 -22.24
CA ILE A 447 42.78 4.58 -22.41
C ILE A 447 44.16 4.10 -21.97
N LEU A 448 44.27 3.42 -20.82
CA LEU A 448 45.55 2.89 -20.35
C LEU A 448 46.14 1.85 -21.32
N ILE A 449 45.32 0.89 -21.76
CA ILE A 449 45.73 -0.19 -22.66
C ILE A 449 46.22 0.38 -24.00
N PHE A 450 45.45 1.28 -24.62
CA PHE A 450 45.75 1.82 -25.95
C PHE A 450 46.81 2.94 -25.92
N TYR A 451 47.14 3.47 -24.75
CA TYR A 451 48.25 4.39 -24.56
C TYR A 451 49.61 3.67 -24.52
N THR A 452 49.64 2.33 -24.39
CA THR A 452 50.89 1.57 -24.45
C THR A 452 51.49 1.59 -25.87
N THR A 453 52.79 1.90 -25.98
CA THR A 453 53.49 2.08 -27.26
C THR A 453 53.86 0.77 -27.97
N ASP A 454 53.50 -0.39 -27.41
CA ASP A 454 53.88 -1.70 -27.95
C ASP A 454 52.89 -2.18 -29.02
N ILE A 455 53.36 -2.17 -30.28
CA ILE A 455 52.58 -2.61 -31.45
C ILE A 455 52.15 -4.08 -31.31
N VAL A 456 52.97 -4.94 -30.70
CA VAL A 456 52.65 -6.36 -30.53
C VAL A 456 51.49 -6.52 -29.55
N ALA A 457 51.51 -5.81 -28.42
CA ALA A 457 50.42 -5.80 -27.46
C ALA A 457 49.10 -5.29 -28.08
N LEU A 458 49.16 -4.21 -28.87
CA LEU A 458 47.99 -3.65 -29.56
C LEU A 458 47.35 -4.65 -30.53
N THR A 459 48.15 -5.39 -31.31
CA THR A 459 47.62 -6.37 -32.27
C THR A 459 46.84 -7.52 -31.62
N VAL A 460 47.17 -7.89 -30.38
CA VAL A 460 46.48 -8.94 -29.62
C VAL A 460 45.27 -8.38 -28.87
N VAL A 461 45.39 -7.20 -28.27
CA VAL A 461 44.35 -6.67 -27.39
C VAL A 461 43.15 -6.13 -28.15
N ILE A 462 43.34 -5.45 -29.28
CA ILE A 462 42.24 -4.89 -30.10
C ILE A 462 41.17 -5.92 -30.49
N PRO A 463 41.51 -7.09 -31.09
CA PRO A 463 40.51 -8.06 -31.51
C PRO A 463 39.77 -8.68 -30.31
N VAL A 464 40.47 -8.94 -29.20
CA VAL A 464 39.84 -9.44 -27.97
C VAL A 464 38.87 -8.40 -27.42
N TRP A 465 39.25 -7.13 -27.37
CA TRP A 465 38.38 -6.03 -26.94
C TRP A 465 37.13 -5.91 -27.82
N ALA A 466 37.30 -6.02 -29.15
CA ALA A 466 36.18 -5.97 -30.10
C ALA A 466 35.20 -7.13 -29.89
N VAL A 467 35.71 -8.34 -29.64
CA VAL A 467 34.87 -9.51 -29.30
C VAL A 467 34.14 -9.29 -27.99
N VAL A 468 34.80 -8.79 -26.95
CA VAL A 468 34.18 -8.51 -25.64
C VAL A 468 33.07 -7.46 -25.78
N VAL A 469 33.27 -6.36 -26.51
CA VAL A 469 32.23 -5.34 -26.76
C VAL A 469 31.07 -5.92 -27.55
N LEU A 470 31.35 -6.72 -28.57
CA LEU A 470 30.30 -7.35 -29.38
C LEU A 470 29.45 -8.29 -28.52
N LEU A 471 30.08 -9.14 -27.71
CA LEU A 471 29.38 -10.11 -26.86
C LEU A 471 28.60 -9.45 -25.73
N THR A 472 29.11 -8.36 -25.15
CA THR A 472 28.44 -7.64 -24.05
C THR A 472 27.28 -6.77 -24.53
N THR A 473 27.38 -6.19 -25.73
CA THR A 473 26.29 -5.36 -26.30
C THR A 473 25.21 -6.19 -27.00
N TRP A 474 25.52 -7.42 -27.43
CA TRP A 474 24.59 -8.30 -28.12
C TRP A 474 23.25 -8.53 -27.37
N PRO A 475 23.23 -8.88 -26.06
CA PRO A 475 21.97 -9.08 -25.32
C PRO A 475 21.09 -7.82 -25.29
N VAL A 476 21.71 -6.63 -25.23
CA VAL A 476 21.01 -5.35 -25.21
C VAL A 476 20.35 -5.08 -26.57
N PHE A 477 21.04 -5.39 -27.67
CA PHE A 477 20.46 -5.29 -29.02
C PHE A 477 19.34 -6.31 -29.25
N ALA A 478 19.52 -7.55 -28.77
CA ALA A 478 18.53 -8.60 -28.87
C ALA A 478 17.24 -8.26 -28.09
N ALA A 479 17.37 -7.74 -26.87
CA ALA A 479 16.22 -7.32 -26.06
C ALA A 479 15.44 -6.15 -26.68
N ASN A 480 16.11 -5.26 -27.42
CA ASN A 480 15.48 -4.10 -28.07
C ASN A 480 14.95 -4.37 -29.50
N ASN A 481 14.88 -5.64 -29.94
CA ASN A 481 14.44 -6.02 -31.29
C ASN A 481 15.18 -5.29 -32.45
N LEU A 482 16.40 -4.81 -32.20
CA LEU A 482 17.24 -4.20 -33.22
C LEU A 482 17.99 -5.31 -33.95
N HIS A 483 17.54 -5.66 -35.17
CA HIS A 483 18.21 -6.66 -36.00
C HIS A 483 19.71 -6.33 -36.14
N VAL A 484 20.55 -7.12 -35.48
CA VAL A 484 22.02 -6.96 -35.46
C VAL A 484 22.60 -6.98 -36.89
N SER A 485 21.94 -7.68 -37.82
CA SER A 485 22.29 -7.70 -39.25
C SER A 485 22.18 -6.33 -39.92
N ALA A 486 21.25 -5.46 -39.52
CA ALA A 486 21.06 -4.14 -40.10
C ALA A 486 22.14 -3.14 -39.63
N VAL A 487 22.55 -3.22 -38.37
CA VAL A 487 23.62 -2.39 -37.80
C VAL A 487 24.99 -2.85 -38.28
N ALA A 488 25.23 -4.17 -38.33
CA ALA A 488 26.46 -4.74 -38.89
C ALA A 488 26.63 -4.38 -40.38
N MET A 489 25.56 -4.42 -41.19
CA MET A 489 25.62 -3.98 -42.58
C MET A 489 25.96 -2.49 -42.73
N ARG A 490 25.46 -1.62 -41.84
CA ARG A 490 25.82 -0.18 -41.84
C ARG A 490 27.28 0.06 -41.45
N ALA A 491 27.78 -0.67 -40.45
CA ALA A 491 29.19 -0.59 -40.03
C ALA A 491 30.14 -1.09 -41.13
N VAL A 492 29.82 -2.21 -41.78
CA VAL A 492 30.59 -2.75 -42.93
C VAL A 492 30.56 -1.79 -44.12
N LYS A 493 29.44 -1.12 -44.38
CA LYS A 493 29.31 -0.12 -45.44
C LYS A 493 30.17 1.12 -45.14
N SER A 494 30.12 1.63 -43.91
CA SER A 494 30.96 2.75 -43.44
C SER A 494 32.45 2.42 -43.50
N TRP A 495 32.87 1.21 -43.09
CA TRP A 495 34.26 0.76 -43.20
C TRP A 495 34.73 0.69 -44.66
N LYS A 496 33.89 0.20 -45.57
CA LYS A 496 34.19 0.17 -47.02
C LYS A 496 34.34 1.57 -47.62
N ASP A 497 33.59 2.56 -47.14
CA ASP A 497 33.68 3.94 -47.61
C ASP A 497 34.93 4.64 -47.07
N ILE A 498 35.31 4.38 -45.81
CA ILE A 498 36.57 4.87 -45.21
C ILE A 498 37.79 4.27 -45.93
N MET A 499 37.78 2.96 -46.22
CA MET A 499 38.85 2.30 -46.98
C MET A 499 38.96 2.84 -48.42
N ARG A 500 37.83 3.15 -49.08
CA ARG A 500 37.85 3.78 -50.40
C ARG A 500 38.45 5.19 -50.36
N HIS A 501 38.13 5.98 -49.33
CA HIS A 501 38.74 7.31 -49.15
C HIS A 501 40.25 7.24 -48.87
N MET A 502 40.73 6.27 -48.07
CA MET A 502 42.17 6.09 -47.84
C MET A 502 42.94 5.66 -49.10
N VAL A 503 42.34 4.84 -49.96
CA VAL A 503 42.97 4.41 -51.23
C VAL A 503 43.05 5.56 -52.25
N ILE A 504 42.10 6.50 -52.23
CA ILE A 504 42.11 7.68 -53.11
C ILE A 504 43.19 8.69 -52.66
N ILE A 505 43.39 8.86 -51.34
CA ILE A 505 44.40 9.78 -50.79
C ILE A 505 45.84 9.28 -51.01
N ARG A 506 46.05 7.97 -51.26
CA ARG A 506 47.37 7.38 -51.55
C ARG A 506 47.77 7.39 -53.03
N ARG A 507 46.93 7.92 -53.93
CA ARG A 507 47.15 7.98 -55.38
C ARG A 507 47.27 9.42 -55.94
N GLN A 508 47.24 10.42 -55.08
CA GLN A 508 47.75 11.78 -55.34
C GLN A 508 49.10 11.91 -54.65
#